data_AF-A0A925CV17-F1
#
_entry.id   AF-A0A925CV17-F1
#
_cell.length_a   1.000
_cell.length_b   1.000
_cell.length_c   1.000
_cell.angle_alpha   90.00
_cell.angle_beta   90.00
_cell.angle_gamma   90.00
#
_symmetry.space_group_name_H-M   'P 1'
#
loop_
_entity.id
_entity.type
_entity.pdbx_description
1 polymer ?
#
loop_
_entity_poly.entity_id
_entity_poly.type
_entity_poly.pdbx_seq_one_letter_code
_entity_poly.pdbx_strand_id
1 'polypeptide(L)'
;MPLSQLSRRELIAAVLALSLDPGRLVHACDEHRARNGPHPTPRPGIDASKVLPSERLKDTPRVQTAFDEVRRIPAIVDGIRCHCGCADADGFYSLLSCFEGDGMARHCDICRGQGRLAFRLHKTGKTLDQIRAAIDDRYG
;
A
#
# COMPACT_ATOMS: atom_id res chain seq x y z
N MET A 1 7.97 -49.63 30.80
CA MET A 1 7.68 -48.18 30.93
C MET A 1 6.40 -47.89 30.15
N PRO A 2 5.23 -47.66 30.78
CA PRO A 2 4.02 -47.35 30.04
C PRO A 2 3.97 -45.85 29.70
N LEU A 3 3.76 -45.53 28.43
CA LEU A 3 3.45 -44.17 27.99
C LEU A 3 1.98 -43.90 28.31
N SER A 4 1.77 -42.93 29.21
CA SER A 4 0.49 -42.40 29.66
C SER A 4 -0.30 -41.83 28.49
N GLN A 5 -1.50 -42.35 28.26
CA GLN A 5 -2.47 -41.84 27.30
C GLN A 5 -3.05 -40.52 27.82
N LEU A 6 -2.68 -39.41 27.19
CA LEU A 6 -3.35 -38.13 27.39
C LEU A 6 -4.72 -38.16 26.71
N SER A 7 -5.73 -37.64 27.39
CA SER A 7 -7.13 -37.74 26.99
C SER A 7 -7.46 -36.79 25.85
N ARG A 8 -8.38 -37.19 24.95
CA ARG A 8 -8.93 -36.34 23.86
C ARG A 8 -9.42 -34.96 24.33
N ARG A 9 -9.79 -34.83 25.61
CA ARG A 9 -10.22 -33.55 26.20
C ARG A 9 -9.06 -32.56 26.42
N GLU A 10 -7.84 -33.05 26.67
CA GLU A 10 -6.66 -32.22 26.88
C GLU A 10 -6.11 -31.66 25.56
N LEU A 11 -6.29 -32.40 24.46
CA LEU A 11 -5.94 -31.93 23.10
C LEU A 11 -6.82 -30.75 22.64
N ILE A 12 -8.09 -30.70 23.05
CA ILE A 12 -9.02 -29.62 22.63
C ILE A 12 -8.70 -28.31 23.36
N ALA A 13 -8.25 -28.38 24.61
CA ALA A 13 -7.85 -27.19 25.37
C ALA A 13 -6.56 -26.54 24.82
N ALA A 14 -5.65 -27.32 24.25
CA ALA A 14 -4.40 -26.81 23.69
C ALA A 14 -4.56 -26.06 22.35
N VAL A 15 -5.61 -26.36 21.56
CA VAL A 15 -5.80 -25.76 20.24
C VAL A 15 -6.46 -24.37 20.32
N LEU A 16 -7.22 -24.08 21.38
CA LEU A 16 -7.93 -22.80 21.52
C LEU A 16 -7.06 -21.65 22.05
N ALA A 17 -5.90 -21.95 22.65
CA ALA A 17 -5.02 -20.93 23.25
C ALA A 17 -4.10 -20.19 22.24
N LEU A 18 -4.06 -20.60 20.97
CA LEU A 18 -3.09 -20.09 19.99
C LEU A 18 -3.57 -18.95 19.08
N SER A 19 -4.83 -18.51 19.19
CA SER A 19 -5.43 -17.74 18.09
C SER A 19 -5.62 -16.24 18.33
N LEU A 20 -5.43 -15.73 19.54
CA LEU A 20 -5.79 -14.34 19.87
C LEU A 20 -4.83 -13.73 20.89
N ASP A 21 -3.51 -13.79 20.63
CA ASP A 21 -2.56 -12.95 21.36
C ASP A 21 -2.46 -11.59 20.65
N PRO A 22 -3.07 -10.51 21.19
CA PRO A 22 -3.03 -9.20 20.56
C PRO A 22 -1.61 -8.65 20.40
N GLY A 23 -0.64 -9.10 21.21
CA GLY A 23 0.75 -8.68 21.08
C GLY A 23 1.41 -9.16 19.79
N ARG A 24 1.00 -10.32 19.27
CA ARG A 24 1.57 -10.90 18.03
C ARG A 24 1.14 -10.13 16.77
N LEU A 25 -0.08 -9.60 16.75
CA LEU A 25 -0.57 -8.77 15.64
C LEU A 25 0.14 -7.41 15.59
N VAL A 26 0.38 -6.78 16.74
CA VAL A 26 1.11 -5.51 16.82
C VAL A 26 2.55 -5.68 16.33
N HIS A 27 3.26 -6.72 16.80
CA HIS A 27 4.62 -7.00 16.35
C HIS A 27 4.73 -7.30 14.85
N ALA A 28 3.74 -8.01 14.28
CA ALA A 28 3.74 -8.30 12.84
C ALA A 28 3.55 -7.04 11.98
N CYS A 29 2.71 -6.09 12.41
CA CYS A 29 2.56 -4.80 11.74
C CYS A 29 3.82 -3.94 11.84
N ASP A 30 4.50 -3.96 13.00
CA ASP A 30 5.75 -3.23 13.21
C ASP A 30 6.90 -3.78 12.34
N GLU A 31 7.05 -5.11 12.26
CA GLU A 31 8.06 -5.74 11.40
C GLU A 31 7.83 -5.49 9.91
N HIS A 32 6.57 -5.50 9.43
CA HIS A 32 6.27 -5.20 8.03
C HIS A 32 6.64 -3.75 7.68
N ARG A 33 6.31 -2.81 8.55
CA ARG A 33 6.66 -1.38 8.38
C ARG A 33 8.16 -1.13 8.43
N ALA A 34 8.91 -1.91 9.22
CA ALA A 34 10.36 -1.84 9.31
C ALA A 34 11.07 -2.31 8.02
N ARG A 35 10.51 -3.28 7.30
CA ARG A 35 11.09 -3.78 6.04
C ARG A 35 10.87 -2.84 4.86
N ASN A 36 9.70 -2.21 4.79
CA ASN A 36 9.27 -1.47 3.61
C ASN A 36 9.37 0.05 3.73
N GLY A 37 9.75 0.56 4.90
CA GLY A 37 9.80 1.99 5.22
C GLY A 37 8.41 2.58 5.50
N PRO A 38 8.32 3.69 6.25
CA PRO A 38 7.03 4.25 6.62
C PRO A 38 6.34 4.91 5.43
N HIS A 39 5.02 4.75 5.36
CA HIS A 39 4.20 5.63 4.53
C HIS A 39 4.27 7.09 5.00
N PRO A 40 4.34 8.06 4.06
CA PRO A 40 4.36 9.48 4.40
C PRO A 40 2.98 9.96 4.87
N THR A 41 2.96 11.09 5.58
CA THR A 41 1.72 11.81 5.91
C THR A 41 1.28 12.63 4.69
N PRO A 42 0.01 12.56 4.24
CA PRO A 42 -0.47 13.43 3.16
C PRO A 42 -0.16 14.90 3.42
N ARG A 43 0.43 15.59 2.45
CA ARG A 43 0.77 17.02 2.56
C ARG A 43 -0.52 17.87 2.65
N PRO A 44 -0.60 18.86 3.56
CA PRO A 44 -1.75 19.75 3.62
C PRO A 44 -1.99 20.48 2.31
N GLY A 45 -3.24 20.51 1.84
CA GLY A 45 -3.62 21.20 0.60
C GLY A 45 -3.10 20.55 -0.69
N ILE A 46 -2.56 19.32 -0.63
CA ILE A 46 -2.11 18.61 -1.83
C ILE A 46 -3.27 18.35 -2.80
N ASP A 47 -3.03 18.62 -4.07
CA ASP A 47 -3.99 18.42 -5.15
C ASP A 47 -3.33 17.74 -6.36
N ALA A 48 -4.07 17.65 -7.46
CA ALA A 48 -3.63 17.01 -8.68
C ALA A 48 -2.93 17.96 -9.68
N SER A 49 -2.67 19.22 -9.31
CA SER A 49 -2.15 20.25 -10.23
C SER A 49 -0.78 19.89 -10.83
N LYS A 50 0.02 19.12 -10.10
CA LYS A 50 1.36 18.66 -10.51
C LYS A 50 1.35 17.31 -11.22
N VAL A 51 0.22 16.59 -11.20
CA VAL A 51 0.10 15.30 -11.90
C VAL A 51 0.17 15.55 -13.40
N LEU A 52 1.05 14.82 -14.09
CA LEU A 52 1.30 14.99 -15.52
C LEU A 52 -0.03 14.99 -16.31
N PRO A 53 -0.35 16.03 -17.10
CA PRO A 53 -1.67 16.19 -17.72
C PRO A 53 -1.90 15.24 -18.89
N SER A 54 -3.16 14.92 -19.20
CA SER A 54 -3.52 13.88 -20.17
C SER A 54 -3.07 14.21 -21.60
N GLU A 55 -2.90 15.48 -21.93
CA GLU A 55 -2.33 15.95 -23.19
C GLU A 55 -0.91 15.45 -23.41
N ARG A 56 -0.15 15.25 -22.32
CA ARG A 56 1.22 14.74 -22.32
C ARG A 56 1.30 13.21 -22.29
N LEU A 57 0.15 12.54 -22.25
CA LEU A 57 0.03 11.07 -22.24
C LEU A 57 -0.54 10.51 -23.55
N LYS A 58 -0.74 11.35 -24.58
CA LYS A 58 -1.32 10.95 -25.87
C LYS A 58 -0.50 9.88 -26.60
N ASP A 59 0.82 9.87 -26.39
CA ASP A 59 1.76 8.88 -26.92
C ASP A 59 1.73 7.53 -26.16
N THR A 60 1.11 7.51 -24.98
CA THR A 60 1.06 6.36 -24.08
C THR A 60 -0.37 6.08 -23.57
N PRO A 61 -1.36 5.81 -24.44
CA PRO A 61 -2.76 5.67 -24.03
C PRO A 61 -3.01 4.65 -22.92
N ARG A 62 -2.23 3.57 -22.89
CA ARG A 62 -2.32 2.50 -21.88
C ARG A 62 -2.12 2.98 -20.44
N VAL A 63 -1.46 4.12 -20.21
CA VAL A 63 -1.19 4.63 -18.86
C VAL A 63 -2.22 5.65 -18.40
N GLN A 64 -3.00 6.23 -19.31
CA GLN A 64 -3.90 7.36 -19.03
C GLN A 64 -4.88 7.07 -17.89
N THR A 65 -5.48 5.87 -17.87
CA THR A 65 -6.40 5.46 -16.81
C THR A 65 -5.78 5.58 -15.42
N ALA A 66 -4.52 5.18 -15.23
CA ALA A 66 -3.87 5.27 -13.93
C ALA A 66 -3.67 6.73 -13.49
N PHE A 67 -3.28 7.61 -14.42
CA PHE A 67 -3.15 9.03 -14.13
C PHE A 67 -4.51 9.67 -13.82
N ASP A 68 -5.54 9.37 -14.61
CA ASP A 68 -6.90 9.90 -14.39
C ASP A 68 -7.47 9.46 -13.04
N GLU A 69 -7.25 8.21 -12.64
CA GLU A 69 -7.65 7.68 -11.33
C GLU A 69 -6.91 8.39 -10.19
N VAL A 70 -5.59 8.58 -10.30
CA VAL A 70 -4.78 9.27 -9.29
C VAL A 70 -5.17 10.75 -9.14
N ARG A 71 -5.47 11.46 -10.23
CA ARG A 71 -5.92 12.86 -10.17
C ARG A 71 -7.20 13.06 -9.36
N ARG A 72 -8.02 12.02 -9.18
CA ARG A 72 -9.25 12.08 -8.38
C ARG A 72 -9.01 11.93 -6.89
N ILE A 73 -7.86 11.38 -6.48
CA ILE A 73 -7.55 11.07 -5.08
C ILE A 73 -6.12 11.48 -4.67
N PRO A 74 -5.64 12.69 -5.03
CA PRO A 74 -4.24 13.07 -4.84
C PRO A 74 -3.80 12.96 -3.37
N ALA A 75 -4.63 13.39 -2.42
CA ALA A 75 -4.31 13.30 -0.99
C ALA A 75 -4.18 11.85 -0.47
N ILE A 76 -4.92 10.89 -1.04
CA ILE A 76 -4.78 9.48 -0.68
C ILE A 76 -3.46 8.93 -1.21
N VAL A 77 -3.17 9.22 -2.48
CA VAL A 77 -1.95 8.76 -3.16
C VAL A 77 -0.70 9.40 -2.56
N ASP A 78 -0.81 10.65 -2.08
CA ASP A 78 0.27 11.34 -1.40
C ASP A 78 0.61 10.75 -0.01
N GLY A 79 -0.34 10.02 0.59
CA GLY A 79 -0.14 9.32 1.85
C GLY A 79 0.48 7.94 1.72
N ILE A 80 0.90 7.53 0.52
CA ILE A 80 1.35 6.17 0.23
C ILE A 80 2.82 6.21 -0.18
N ARG A 81 3.60 5.26 0.31
CA ARG A 81 4.98 5.01 -0.11
C ARG A 81 4.94 4.02 -1.26
N CYS A 82 5.70 4.28 -2.32
CA CYS A 82 5.72 3.40 -3.49
C CYS A 82 6.70 2.24 -3.29
N HIS A 83 6.26 1.01 -3.54
CA HIS A 83 7.13 -0.17 -3.42
C HIS A 83 7.85 -0.56 -4.71
N CYS A 84 8.10 0.39 -5.62
CA CYS A 84 8.85 0.12 -6.86
C CYS A 84 10.37 0.11 -6.69
N GLY A 85 10.89 0.46 -5.51
CA GLY A 85 12.32 0.59 -5.22
C GLY A 85 12.90 1.99 -5.48
N CYS A 86 12.19 2.89 -6.17
CA CYS A 86 12.62 4.27 -6.37
C CYS A 86 12.20 5.24 -5.26
N ALA A 87 11.43 4.77 -4.26
CA ALA A 87 10.88 5.65 -3.22
C ALA A 87 11.93 6.27 -2.28
N ASP A 88 13.17 5.74 -2.29
CA ASP A 88 14.29 6.30 -1.53
C ASP A 88 15.18 7.23 -2.38
N ALA A 89 14.88 7.40 -3.67
CA ALA A 89 15.59 8.34 -4.52
C ALA A 89 15.12 9.78 -4.27
N ASP A 90 16.07 10.72 -4.39
CA ASP A 90 15.79 12.15 -4.25
C ASP A 90 14.65 12.58 -5.19
N GLY A 91 13.68 13.32 -4.64
CA GLY A 91 12.51 13.81 -5.39
C GLY A 91 11.25 12.95 -5.28
N PHE A 92 11.31 11.75 -4.70
CA PHE A 92 10.13 10.92 -4.44
C PHE A 92 9.69 11.01 -2.97
N TYR A 93 8.68 11.83 -2.70
CA TYR A 93 8.09 11.92 -1.37
C TYR A 93 7.08 10.80 -1.11
N SER A 94 6.24 10.53 -2.11
CA SER A 94 5.12 9.60 -2.03
C SER A 94 4.89 8.93 -3.38
N LEU A 95 3.92 8.02 -3.44
CA LEU A 95 3.43 7.44 -4.68
C LEU A 95 2.95 8.53 -5.65
N LEU A 96 2.44 9.67 -5.14
CA LEU A 96 1.98 10.78 -5.99
C LEU A 96 3.14 11.36 -6.80
N SER A 97 4.34 11.44 -6.23
CA SER A 97 5.55 11.89 -6.95
C SER A 97 5.84 11.06 -8.20
N CYS A 98 5.43 9.79 -8.25
CA CYS A 98 5.55 8.98 -9.46
C CYS A 98 4.65 9.43 -10.61
N PHE A 99 3.58 10.17 -10.33
CA PHE A 99 2.62 10.69 -11.32
C PHE A 99 2.88 12.17 -11.66
N GLU A 100 3.79 12.84 -10.94
CA GLU A 100 4.17 14.24 -11.15
C GLU A 100 5.37 14.38 -12.11
N GLY A 101 5.63 15.61 -12.57
CA GLY A 101 6.78 15.92 -13.43
C GLY A 101 6.73 15.16 -14.75
N ASP A 102 7.83 14.50 -15.14
CA ASP A 102 7.87 13.64 -16.33
C ASP A 102 7.08 12.32 -16.18
N GLY A 103 6.60 12.02 -14.97
CA GLY A 103 5.74 10.89 -14.65
C GLY A 103 6.48 9.55 -14.73
N MET A 104 7.21 9.16 -13.68
CA MET A 104 7.79 7.80 -13.55
C MET A 104 6.76 6.69 -13.80
N ALA A 105 5.51 6.92 -13.42
CA ALA A 105 4.38 6.03 -13.65
C ALA A 105 4.03 5.83 -15.14
N ARG A 106 4.63 6.59 -16.09
CA ARG A 106 4.58 6.27 -17.52
C ARG A 106 5.36 5.00 -17.84
N HIS A 107 6.42 4.72 -17.08
CA HIS A 107 7.36 3.63 -17.35
C HIS A 107 7.27 2.50 -16.32
N CYS A 108 6.80 2.77 -15.10
CA CYS A 108 6.72 1.76 -14.04
C CYS A 108 5.30 1.18 -13.87
N ASP A 109 5.14 -0.13 -14.11
CA ASP A 109 3.90 -0.86 -13.85
C ASP A 109 3.53 -0.94 -12.36
N ILE A 110 4.53 -0.98 -11.47
CA ILE A 110 4.31 -1.03 -10.02
C ILE A 110 3.69 0.29 -9.52
N CYS A 111 4.18 1.45 -10.00
CA CYS A 111 3.58 2.74 -9.68
C CYS A 111 2.12 2.81 -10.12
N ARG A 112 1.83 2.41 -11.38
CA ARG A 112 0.45 2.37 -11.91
C ARG A 112 -0.41 1.41 -11.11
N GLY A 113 0.08 0.20 -10.84
CA GLY A 113 -0.65 -0.83 -10.11
C GLY A 113 -1.11 -0.37 -8.73
N GLN A 114 -0.21 0.24 -7.96
CA GLN A 114 -0.51 0.81 -6.65
C GLN A 114 -1.52 1.96 -6.75
N GLY A 115 -1.33 2.90 -7.68
CA GLY A 115 -2.25 4.02 -7.88
C GLY A 115 -3.68 3.56 -8.21
N ARG A 116 -3.80 2.58 -9.12
CA ARG A 116 -5.10 1.99 -9.47
C ARG A 116 -5.72 1.19 -8.32
N LEU A 117 -4.91 0.49 -7.51
CA LEU A 117 -5.39 -0.20 -6.32
C LEU A 117 -5.92 0.78 -5.27
N ALA A 118 -5.16 1.83 -4.98
CA ALA A 118 -5.56 2.91 -4.07
C ALA A 118 -6.90 3.52 -4.50
N PHE A 119 -7.05 3.84 -5.79
CA PHE A 119 -8.30 4.37 -6.33
C PHE A 119 -9.48 3.42 -6.14
N ARG A 120 -9.34 2.14 -6.48
CA ARG A 120 -10.42 1.15 -6.29
C ARG A 120 -10.83 1.02 -4.83
N LEU A 121 -9.86 0.91 -3.93
CA LEU A 121 -10.13 0.77 -2.49
C LEU A 121 -10.77 2.04 -1.90
N HIS A 122 -10.27 3.21 -2.28
CA HIS A 122 -10.88 4.49 -1.88
C HIS A 122 -12.33 4.60 -2.36
N LYS A 123 -12.62 4.22 -3.61
CA LYS A 123 -13.98 4.21 -4.16
C LYS A 123 -14.93 3.29 -3.36
N THR A 124 -14.40 2.24 -2.72
CA THR A 124 -15.17 1.34 -1.84
C THR A 124 -15.25 1.82 -0.39
N GLY A 125 -14.78 3.03 -0.08
CA GLY A 125 -14.85 3.63 1.26
C GLY A 125 -13.76 3.16 2.23
N LYS A 126 -12.69 2.52 1.76
CA LYS A 126 -11.56 2.14 2.61
C LYS A 126 -10.84 3.39 3.12
N THR A 127 -10.39 3.34 4.38
CA THR A 127 -9.57 4.40 4.98
C THR A 127 -8.15 4.39 4.40
N LEU A 128 -7.41 5.48 4.59
CA LEU A 128 -6.01 5.56 4.14
C LEU A 128 -5.16 4.44 4.75
N ASP A 129 -5.34 4.12 6.04
CA ASP A 129 -4.56 3.05 6.68
C ASP A 129 -4.91 1.65 6.14
N GLN A 130 -6.18 1.41 5.79
CA GLN A 130 -6.58 0.18 5.12
C GLN A 130 -6.00 0.08 3.70
N ILE A 131 -5.92 1.20 2.98
CA ILE A 131 -5.32 1.26 1.63
C ILE A 131 -3.82 1.01 1.70
N ARG A 132 -3.14 1.64 2.66
CA ARG A 132 -1.73 1.43 2.96
C ARG A 132 -1.42 -0.03 3.22
N ALA A 133 -2.13 -0.65 4.18
CA ALA A 133 -1.97 -2.06 4.49
C ALA A 133 -2.20 -2.98 3.28
N ALA A 134 -3.16 -2.67 2.40
CA ALA A 134 -3.41 -3.47 1.20
C ALA A 134 -2.34 -3.28 0.10
N ILE A 135 -1.67 -2.13 0.06
CA ILE A 135 -0.56 -1.88 -0.85
C ILE A 135 0.69 -2.62 -0.34
N ASP A 136 0.95 -2.50 0.95
CA ASP A 136 1.98 -3.21 1.69
C ASP A 136 1.88 -4.73 1.49
N ASP A 137 0.71 -5.32 1.71
CA ASP A 137 0.46 -6.76 1.51
C ASP A 137 0.72 -7.23 0.07
N ARG A 138 0.46 -6.36 -0.92
CA ARG A 138 0.53 -6.74 -2.34
C ARG A 138 1.88 -6.46 -2.98
N TYR A 139 2.60 -5.44 -2.53
CA TYR A 139 3.77 -4.91 -3.21
C TYR A 139 5.02 -4.81 -2.32
N GLY A 140 4.88 -4.90 -0.99
CA GLY A 140 5.99 -4.91 -0.03
C GLY A 140 6.44 -6.31 0.39
#